data_AF-A0A849YZ97-F1
#
_entry.id   AF-A0A849YZ97-F1
#
_cell.length_a   1.000
_cell.length_b   1.000
_cell.length_c   1.000
_cell.angle_alpha   90.00
_cell.angle_beta   90.00
_cell.angle_gamma   90.00
#
_symmetry.space_group_name_H-M   'P 1'
#
loop_
_entity.id
_entity.type
_entity.pdbx_description
1 polymer ?
#
loop_
_entity_poly.entity_id
_entity_poly.type
_entity_poly.pdbx_seq_one_letter_code
_entity_poly.pdbx_strand_id
1 'polypeptide(L)'
;MSKNPFIRDNEVDEPGIVGARWWNRSVVESSATTGRRVALGILAFSVVGVVGLCGVAAVGASRVVADDEDSKEESKASLKLQQDLGWNFDVPTQTVAFDAAYTKEYARSALATLVSDLTPSRSELAPYYVPTLFQSPEALPNIKLPDGSNENIRPIAEALRPIRTPSMIEAEARGRAFGRVMAAAPEPVLAIVDIEGPDAVAFAAGAAEKMDPVFVFDNWPHPYGVVKAHLTLAAAVYHQPAFAAAKTARAVNAPPLFVLDRGRLATYTDSPTQFDNRYVAKLPAGDWIRAQLSAVKRVLYVPPSGADPVESADLRPIFADYRTQGLDVRAVADASFFRGAGGDETYYFGGSPEREEAFYWHYGWGPNSAKSDTTNPASNERAKSWTPPKIVSPEPSLATIGLTTVAVGLATGYVLGRSGSWNRAPSGGWGGG
;
A
#
# COMPACT_ATOMS: atom_id res chain seq x y z
N MET A 1 -15.72 34.39 55.50
CA MET A 1 -15.55 34.48 54.03
C MET A 1 -14.46 33.52 53.60
N SER A 2 -14.82 32.43 52.93
CA SER A 2 -13.98 31.66 52.01
C SER A 2 -14.90 30.60 51.40
N LYS A 3 -15.32 30.83 50.15
CA LYS A 3 -16.18 29.93 49.39
C LYS A 3 -15.33 28.75 48.93
N ASN A 4 -15.70 27.54 49.35
CA ASN A 4 -15.14 26.30 48.83
C ASN A 4 -15.59 26.14 47.36
N PRO A 5 -14.70 25.97 46.36
CA PRO A 5 -15.06 26.03 44.95
C PRO A 5 -15.39 24.66 44.34
N PHE A 6 -15.82 23.69 45.13
CA PHE A 6 -16.16 22.35 44.63
C PHE A 6 -17.67 22.20 44.49
N ILE A 7 -18.13 22.16 43.24
CA ILE A 7 -19.45 21.65 42.88
C ILE A 7 -19.30 20.14 42.66
N ARG A 8 -20.03 19.35 43.45
CA ARG A 8 -20.15 17.91 43.26
C ARG A 8 -21.20 17.69 42.18
N ASP A 9 -20.77 17.34 40.98
CA ASP A 9 -21.66 16.93 39.90
C ASP A 9 -21.86 15.41 40.02
N ASN A 10 -22.96 15.02 40.67
CA ASN A 10 -23.43 13.65 40.70
C ASN A 10 -24.47 13.51 39.58
N GLU A 11 -24.11 12.95 38.42
CA GLU A 11 -25.09 12.37 37.51
C GLU A 11 -24.46 11.24 36.67
N VAL A 12 -24.89 10.02 37.04
CA VAL A 12 -25.05 8.77 36.28
C VAL A 12 -23.81 8.07 35.70
N ASP A 13 -23.65 6.86 36.24
CA ASP A 13 -22.71 5.79 35.95
C ASP A 13 -23.12 5.05 34.66
N GLU A 14 -22.46 5.32 33.52
CA GLU A 14 -22.45 4.42 32.36
C GLU A 14 -21.03 4.35 31.73
N PRO A 15 -20.42 3.16 31.66
CA PRO A 15 -19.05 2.96 31.16
C PRO A 15 -18.99 2.88 29.63
N GLY A 16 -19.50 3.90 28.94
CA GLY A 16 -19.62 3.89 27.47
C GLY A 16 -19.35 5.21 26.74
N ILE A 17 -19.26 6.35 27.43
CA ILE A 17 -19.22 7.67 26.78
C ILE A 17 -18.07 8.54 27.29
N VAL A 18 -16.83 8.05 27.11
CA VAL A 18 -15.61 8.89 27.21
C VAL A 18 -15.12 9.32 25.82
N GLY A 19 -15.62 8.69 24.75
CA GLY A 19 -15.24 8.94 23.36
C GLY A 19 -15.79 10.22 22.71
N ALA A 20 -16.56 11.06 23.41
CA ALA A 20 -17.16 12.28 22.82
C ALA A 20 -16.59 13.60 23.36
N ARG A 21 -15.78 13.57 24.44
CA ARG A 21 -15.22 14.80 25.06
C ARG A 21 -13.95 15.31 24.39
N TRP A 22 -13.18 14.46 23.71
CA TRP A 22 -11.95 14.84 23.00
C TRP A 22 -12.22 15.53 21.65
N TRP A 23 -13.29 15.14 20.95
CA TRP A 23 -13.67 15.78 19.68
C TRP A 23 -14.12 17.23 19.90
N ASN A 24 -14.90 17.49 20.96
CA ASN A 24 -15.43 18.83 21.25
C ASN A 24 -14.33 19.81 21.72
N ARG A 25 -13.24 19.31 22.34
CA ARG A 25 -12.10 20.15 22.76
C ARG A 25 -11.18 20.52 21.59
N SER A 26 -11.00 19.59 20.62
CA SER A 26 -10.17 19.83 19.43
C SER A 26 -10.77 20.87 18.45
N VAL A 27 -12.10 21.01 18.42
CA VAL A 27 -12.79 22.01 17.58
C VAL A 27 -12.74 23.40 18.23
N VAL A 28 -12.83 23.48 19.56
CA VAL A 28 -12.78 24.76 20.31
C VAL A 28 -11.36 25.33 20.42
N GLU A 29 -10.32 24.49 20.48
CA GLU A 29 -8.92 24.95 20.54
C GLU A 29 -8.34 25.33 19.16
N SER A 30 -8.89 24.79 18.06
CA SER A 30 -8.47 25.14 16.69
C SER A 30 -8.81 26.59 16.28
N SER A 31 -9.66 27.28 17.04
CA SER A 31 -10.05 28.68 16.78
C SER A 31 -9.32 29.69 17.67
N ALA A 32 -8.41 29.25 18.54
CA ALA A 32 -7.66 30.14 19.42
C ALA A 32 -6.16 29.79 19.45
N THR A 33 -5.42 30.08 18.37
CA THR A 33 -4.15 30.83 18.41
C THR A 33 -3.50 30.91 17.02
N THR A 34 -3.56 32.12 16.45
CA THR A 34 -2.75 32.53 15.31
C THR A 34 -1.34 32.87 15.80
N GLY A 35 -0.31 32.28 15.17
CA GLY A 35 1.09 32.61 15.42
C GLY A 35 1.96 32.27 14.21
N ARG A 36 1.96 33.16 13.21
CA ARG A 36 2.82 33.11 12.01
C ARG A 36 4.31 33.10 12.42
N ARG A 37 5.07 32.09 11.95
CA ARG A 37 6.52 32.08 11.58
C ARG A 37 7.26 30.76 11.94
N VAL A 38 6.83 29.59 11.46
CA VAL A 38 7.71 28.39 11.33
C VAL A 38 7.27 27.51 10.14
N ALA A 39 7.10 28.09 8.95
CA ALA A 39 6.64 27.36 7.76
C ALA A 39 7.62 27.40 6.57
N LEU A 40 8.90 27.70 6.79
CA LEU A 40 9.87 27.91 5.70
C LEU A 40 11.19 27.13 5.84
N GLY A 41 11.16 25.96 6.50
CA GLY A 41 12.38 25.18 6.76
C GLY A 41 12.39 23.72 6.27
N ILE A 42 11.40 23.24 5.50
CA ILE A 42 11.27 21.79 5.21
C ILE A 42 11.30 21.44 3.70
N LEU A 43 11.45 22.40 2.78
CA LEU A 43 11.48 22.14 1.32
C LEU A 43 12.80 22.46 0.63
N ALA A 44 13.93 22.23 1.29
CA ALA A 44 15.24 22.50 0.71
C ALA A 44 16.29 21.42 1.02
N PHE A 45 16.01 20.16 0.72
CA PHE A 45 17.06 19.18 0.43
C PHE A 45 16.58 18.16 -0.62
N SER A 46 16.82 18.52 -1.87
CA SER A 46 16.81 17.62 -3.01
C SER A 46 18.23 17.57 -3.60
N VAL A 47 18.62 16.39 -4.10
CA VAL A 47 19.75 16.14 -5.04
C VAL A 47 21.17 16.06 -4.45
N VAL A 48 21.73 14.86 -4.33
CA VAL A 48 23.01 14.39 -4.93
C VAL A 48 22.97 12.85 -4.96
N GLY A 49 23.47 12.24 -6.03
CA GLY A 49 23.19 10.86 -6.43
C GLY A 49 24.13 9.77 -5.90
N VAL A 50 23.73 8.55 -6.31
CA VAL A 50 24.51 7.32 -6.53
C VAL A 50 24.74 6.40 -5.31
N VAL A 51 24.20 5.17 -5.47
CA VAL A 51 24.32 3.91 -4.70
C VAL A 51 23.51 3.77 -3.41
N GLY A 52 22.44 2.97 -3.52
CA GLY A 52 21.94 2.06 -2.48
C GLY A 52 21.54 2.67 -1.14
N LEU A 53 20.25 3.01 -0.98
CA LEU A 53 19.64 3.09 0.35
C LEU A 53 18.12 2.89 0.26
N CYS A 54 17.67 1.85 0.96
CA CYS A 54 16.27 1.57 1.22
C CYS A 54 15.65 2.72 2.02
N GLY A 55 14.39 3.05 1.70
CA GLY A 55 13.50 3.85 2.55
C GLY A 55 13.83 5.34 2.64
N VAL A 56 13.10 6.17 1.89
CA VAL A 56 12.90 7.57 2.30
C VAL A 56 11.94 7.53 3.49
N ALA A 57 12.49 7.49 4.70
CA ALA A 57 11.71 7.63 5.92
C ALA A 57 11.07 9.02 5.92
N ALA A 58 9.73 9.06 5.90
CA ALA A 58 9.01 10.25 6.30
C ALA A 58 9.38 10.56 7.76
N VAL A 59 10.08 11.67 7.98
CA VAL A 59 10.37 12.18 9.33
C VAL A 59 9.04 12.65 9.93
N GLY A 60 8.37 11.76 10.67
CA GLY A 60 7.15 12.06 11.39
C GLY A 60 7.41 13.07 12.49
N ALA A 61 6.63 14.16 12.53
CA ALA A 61 6.65 15.11 13.62
C ALA A 61 6.11 14.44 14.89
N SER A 62 6.95 14.31 15.91
CA SER A 62 6.57 13.81 17.22
C SER A 62 5.64 14.79 17.92
N ARG A 63 4.38 14.40 18.12
CA ARG A 63 3.46 15.08 19.04
C ARG A 63 3.59 14.43 20.41
N VAL A 64 3.97 15.22 21.41
CA VAL A 64 4.04 14.81 22.81
C VAL A 64 2.69 15.12 23.45
N VAL A 65 1.97 14.10 23.88
CA VAL A 65 0.84 14.24 24.80
C VAL A 65 1.38 13.80 26.17
N ALA A 66 1.36 14.71 27.14
CA ALA A 66 1.86 14.43 28.49
C ALA A 66 0.71 13.99 29.38
N ASP A 67 0.78 12.76 29.91
CA ASP A 67 0.20 12.40 31.21
C ASP A 67 0.89 11.14 31.79
N ASP A 68 1.06 11.15 33.12
CA ASP A 68 1.77 10.22 34.03
C ASP A 68 3.31 10.05 33.94
N GLU A 69 3.98 10.06 35.11
CA GLU A 69 5.42 10.24 35.30
C GLU A 69 6.33 9.08 34.83
N ASP A 70 5.79 7.91 34.47
CA ASP A 70 6.59 6.70 34.18
C ASP A 70 6.68 6.31 32.70
N SER A 71 5.81 6.85 31.83
CA SER A 71 5.88 6.58 30.39
C SER A 71 5.37 7.75 29.56
N LYS A 72 5.81 7.83 28.32
CA LYS A 72 5.37 8.84 27.35
C LYS A 72 4.85 8.17 26.10
N GLU A 73 3.62 8.47 25.70
CA GLU A 73 3.11 8.05 24.39
C GLU A 73 3.77 8.85 23.26
N GLU A 74 4.29 8.15 22.26
CA GLU A 74 4.91 8.71 21.08
C GLU A 74 4.34 8.06 19.80
N SER A 75 3.99 8.87 18.80
CA SER A 75 3.71 8.37 17.46
C SER A 75 5.00 8.10 16.72
N LYS A 76 5.18 6.86 16.22
CA LYS A 76 6.35 6.45 15.42
C LYS A 76 5.91 5.83 14.10
N ALA A 77 6.81 5.84 13.13
CA ALA A 77 6.58 5.17 11.85
C ALA A 77 6.49 3.65 12.07
N SER A 78 5.34 3.07 11.74
CA SER A 78 5.02 1.65 11.94
C SER A 78 6.04 0.74 11.26
N LEU A 79 6.43 1.07 10.03
CA LEU A 79 7.42 0.33 9.27
C LEU A 79 8.77 0.23 10.00
N LYS A 80 9.26 1.36 10.54
CA LYS A 80 10.54 1.39 11.25
C LYS A 80 10.48 0.55 12.52
N LEU A 81 9.36 0.58 13.23
CA LEU A 81 9.15 -0.26 14.41
C LEU A 81 9.15 -1.75 14.06
N GLN A 82 8.49 -2.15 12.97
CA GLN A 82 8.49 -3.56 12.54
C GLN A 82 9.89 -4.03 12.12
N GLN A 83 10.68 -3.17 11.48
CA GLN A 83 12.08 -3.46 11.16
C GLN A 83 12.96 -3.57 12.41
N ASP A 84 12.73 -2.71 13.40
CA ASP A 84 13.55 -2.67 14.61
C ASP A 84 13.21 -3.78 15.59
N LEU A 85 11.92 -4.04 15.81
CA LEU A 85 11.44 -4.88 16.90
C LEU A 85 10.90 -6.23 16.42
N GLY A 86 10.67 -6.39 15.13
CA GLY A 86 10.12 -7.61 14.52
C GLY A 86 8.71 -7.42 13.97
N TRP A 87 8.33 -8.33 13.06
CA TRP A 87 7.06 -8.25 12.33
C TRP A 87 5.80 -8.51 13.18
N ASN A 88 5.95 -9.03 14.40
CA ASN A 88 4.88 -9.28 15.37
C ASN A 88 5.22 -8.74 16.78
N PHE A 89 6.00 -7.66 16.87
CA PHE A 89 6.63 -7.21 18.12
C PHE A 89 5.66 -6.90 19.28
N ASP A 90 4.44 -6.42 18.99
CA ASP A 90 3.43 -6.09 19.99
C ASP A 90 2.50 -7.29 20.30
N VAL A 91 2.60 -8.37 19.52
CA VAL A 91 1.84 -9.61 19.63
C VAL A 91 2.71 -10.85 19.32
N PRO A 92 3.78 -11.12 20.08
CA PRO A 92 4.78 -12.14 19.74
C PRO A 92 4.24 -13.57 19.69
N THR A 93 3.07 -13.82 20.31
CA THR A 93 2.39 -15.13 20.29
C THR A 93 1.49 -15.32 19.07
N GLN A 94 1.21 -14.26 18.31
CA GLN A 94 0.35 -14.31 17.13
C GLN A 94 1.18 -14.58 15.87
N THR A 95 0.54 -15.26 14.91
CA THR A 95 1.09 -15.51 13.58
C THR A 95 0.15 -14.96 12.50
N VAL A 96 0.63 -14.86 11.27
CA VAL A 96 -0.19 -14.56 10.11
C VAL A 96 -0.95 -15.80 9.64
N ALA A 97 -2.18 -15.59 9.15
CA ALA A 97 -3.01 -16.63 8.55
C ALA A 97 -2.86 -16.58 7.01
N PHE A 98 -2.87 -17.74 6.36
CA PHE A 98 -2.83 -17.82 4.91
C PHE A 98 -4.07 -18.54 4.40
N ASP A 99 -4.84 -17.86 3.57
CA ASP A 99 -5.96 -18.47 2.86
C ASP A 99 -5.42 -19.24 1.64
N ALA A 100 -5.96 -20.44 1.38
CA ALA A 100 -5.61 -21.25 0.21
C ALA A 100 -4.08 -21.50 0.04
N ALA A 101 -3.42 -21.93 1.11
CA ALA A 101 -1.99 -22.26 1.11
C ALA A 101 -1.65 -23.28 0.01
N TYR A 102 -0.76 -22.87 -0.90
CA TYR A 102 -0.26 -23.66 -2.00
C TYR A 102 1.14 -24.16 -1.68
N THR A 103 1.28 -25.46 -1.42
CA THR A 103 2.57 -26.08 -1.11
C THR A 103 3.32 -26.44 -2.38
N LYS A 104 4.31 -25.63 -2.75
CA LYS A 104 5.38 -26.02 -3.68
C LYS A 104 6.72 -25.99 -2.98
N GLU A 105 7.55 -27.00 -3.25
CA GLU A 105 8.86 -27.20 -2.63
C GLU A 105 9.85 -26.05 -2.91
N TYR A 106 9.71 -25.33 -4.03
CA TYR A 106 10.64 -24.25 -4.40
C TYR A 106 10.52 -22.99 -3.54
N ALA A 107 9.39 -22.80 -2.85
CA ALA A 107 9.02 -21.50 -2.30
C ALA A 107 10.03 -20.96 -1.29
N ARG A 108 10.68 -21.83 -0.51
CA ARG A 108 11.65 -21.41 0.50
C ARG A 108 12.99 -21.03 -0.09
N SER A 109 13.51 -21.79 -1.06
CA SER A 109 14.79 -21.49 -1.69
C SER A 109 14.70 -20.26 -2.61
N ALA A 110 13.54 -20.02 -3.21
CA ALA A 110 13.30 -18.86 -4.07
C ALA A 110 13.30 -17.52 -3.32
N LEU A 111 13.10 -17.50 -1.99
CA LEU A 111 13.11 -16.27 -1.21
C LEU A 111 14.44 -15.50 -1.32
N ALA A 112 15.56 -16.20 -1.51
CA ALA A 112 16.88 -15.60 -1.65
C ALA A 112 17.00 -14.67 -2.87
N THR A 113 16.22 -14.91 -3.93
CA THR A 113 16.22 -14.10 -5.17
C THR A 113 14.94 -13.29 -5.35
N LEU A 114 14.03 -13.29 -4.38
CA LEU A 114 12.72 -12.63 -4.50
C LEU A 114 12.84 -11.16 -4.91
N VAL A 115 13.69 -10.40 -4.21
CA VAL A 115 13.91 -8.98 -4.50
C VAL A 115 14.45 -8.78 -5.93
N SER A 116 15.43 -9.58 -6.36
CA SER A 116 16.05 -9.45 -7.69
C SER A 116 15.11 -9.85 -8.82
N ASP A 117 14.31 -10.90 -8.59
CA ASP A 117 13.38 -11.45 -9.58
C ASP A 117 12.20 -10.51 -9.82
N LEU A 118 11.75 -9.76 -8.80
CA LEU A 118 10.67 -8.78 -8.89
C LEU A 118 11.13 -7.36 -9.20
N THR A 119 12.44 -7.08 -9.21
CA THR A 119 12.96 -5.77 -9.66
C THR A 119 12.60 -5.53 -11.13
N PRO A 120 12.18 -4.32 -11.54
CA PRO A 120 11.93 -4.01 -12.94
C PRO A 120 13.17 -4.26 -13.82
N SER A 121 12.96 -4.58 -15.09
CA SER A 121 14.04 -4.77 -16.06
C SER A 121 14.74 -3.47 -16.44
N ARG A 122 14.00 -2.36 -16.45
CA ARG A 122 14.48 -1.05 -16.86
C ARG A 122 15.12 -0.31 -15.68
N SER A 123 16.37 0.10 -15.83
CA SER A 123 17.15 0.74 -14.76
C SER A 123 16.60 2.11 -14.38
N GLU A 124 15.98 2.84 -15.33
CA GLU A 124 15.31 4.10 -15.07
C GLU A 124 14.09 3.95 -14.14
N LEU A 125 13.49 2.76 -14.04
CA LEU A 125 12.35 2.51 -13.14
C LEU A 125 12.80 2.14 -11.71
N ALA A 126 14.09 1.83 -11.51
CA ALA A 126 14.63 1.40 -10.22
C ALA A 126 14.36 2.39 -9.05
N PRO A 127 14.37 3.72 -9.21
CA PRO A 127 14.05 4.65 -8.13
C PRO A 127 12.62 4.52 -7.57
N TYR A 128 11.71 3.94 -8.35
CA TYR A 128 10.30 3.75 -7.98
C TYR A 128 9.98 2.33 -7.55
N TYR A 129 10.88 1.37 -7.75
CA TYR A 129 10.74 0.05 -7.16
C TYR A 129 10.91 0.16 -5.63
N VAL A 130 9.87 -0.24 -4.89
CA VAL A 130 9.89 -0.25 -3.43
C VAL A 130 9.86 -1.71 -2.96
N PRO A 131 11.03 -2.29 -2.63
CA PRO A 131 11.14 -3.71 -2.28
C PRO A 131 10.82 -4.01 -0.82
N THR A 132 10.36 -3.03 -0.04
CA THR A 132 10.18 -3.12 1.42
C THR A 132 9.47 -4.40 1.84
N LEU A 133 8.31 -4.70 1.25
CA LEU A 133 7.58 -5.94 1.53
C LEU A 133 8.39 -7.21 1.20
N PHE A 134 9.13 -7.21 0.09
CA PHE A 134 9.91 -8.36 -0.38
C PHE A 134 11.21 -8.57 0.40
N GLN A 135 11.63 -7.60 1.20
CA GLN A 135 12.75 -7.71 2.13
C GLN A 135 12.33 -8.31 3.48
N SER A 136 11.03 -8.32 3.79
CA SER A 136 10.51 -8.83 5.06
C SER A 136 10.68 -10.33 5.36
N PRO A 137 10.78 -11.28 4.38
CA PRO A 137 10.76 -12.70 4.68
C PRO A 137 11.80 -13.17 5.71
N GLU A 138 13.06 -12.77 5.52
CA GLU A 138 14.20 -13.22 6.34
C GLU A 138 14.60 -12.17 7.40
N ALA A 139 13.80 -11.11 7.56
CA ALA A 139 14.13 -10.05 8.49
C ALA A 139 13.98 -10.48 9.95
N LEU A 140 14.95 -10.10 10.77
CA LEU A 140 14.97 -10.29 12.21
C LEU A 140 15.00 -8.91 12.91
N PRO A 141 14.59 -8.83 14.20
CA PRO A 141 14.67 -7.58 14.96
C PRO A 141 16.10 -7.02 14.99
N ASN A 142 16.25 -5.74 14.68
CA ASN A 142 17.54 -5.03 14.80
C ASN A 142 17.84 -4.57 16.22
N ILE A 143 16.82 -4.41 17.04
CA ILE A 143 16.91 -3.96 18.44
C ILE A 143 16.41 -5.10 19.31
N LYS A 144 17.21 -5.49 20.31
CA LYS A 144 16.77 -6.42 21.35
C LYS A 144 16.09 -5.66 22.47
N LEU A 145 14.91 -6.12 22.86
CA LEU A 145 14.22 -5.59 24.02
C LEU A 145 14.89 -6.15 25.30
N PRO A 146 15.13 -5.32 26.32
CA PRO A 146 15.80 -5.77 27.54
C PRO A 146 15.04 -6.85 28.33
N ASP A 147 13.73 -7.02 28.09
CA ASP A 147 12.91 -8.07 28.68
C ASP A 147 13.00 -9.42 27.93
N GLY A 148 13.77 -9.46 26.85
CA GLY A 148 13.97 -10.64 26.00
C GLY A 148 12.75 -11.02 25.14
N SER A 149 11.68 -10.21 25.15
CA SER A 149 10.40 -10.56 24.51
C SER A 149 10.50 -10.77 23.00
N ASN A 150 11.48 -10.16 22.34
CA ASN A 150 11.71 -10.30 20.92
C ASN A 150 12.91 -11.17 20.53
N GLU A 151 13.59 -11.81 21.50
CA GLU A 151 14.78 -12.63 21.22
C GLU A 151 14.48 -13.92 20.45
N ASN A 152 13.24 -14.41 20.54
CA ASN A 152 12.78 -15.64 19.90
C ASN A 152 11.88 -15.39 18.68
N ILE A 153 11.81 -14.15 18.18
CA ILE A 153 11.05 -13.85 16.97
C ILE A 153 11.70 -14.59 15.80
N ARG A 154 10.91 -15.43 15.15
CA ARG A 154 11.32 -16.14 13.94
C ARG A 154 11.02 -15.32 12.69
N PRO A 155 11.81 -15.44 11.62
CA PRO A 155 11.50 -14.78 10.36
C PRO A 155 10.14 -15.22 9.82
N ILE A 156 9.39 -14.30 9.21
CA ILE A 156 8.09 -14.65 8.62
C ILE A 156 8.23 -15.70 7.51
N ALA A 157 9.40 -15.85 6.89
CA ALA A 157 9.69 -16.90 5.94
C ALA A 157 9.38 -18.31 6.48
N GLU A 158 9.45 -18.57 7.81
CA GLU A 158 9.07 -19.87 8.40
C GLU A 158 7.57 -20.14 8.32
N ALA A 159 6.76 -19.09 8.47
CA ALA A 159 5.31 -19.17 8.36
C ALA A 159 4.83 -19.00 6.91
N LEU A 160 5.60 -18.34 6.06
CA LEU A 160 5.22 -17.96 4.70
C LEU A 160 4.85 -19.20 3.87
N ARG A 161 3.66 -19.15 3.26
CA ARG A 161 3.19 -20.14 2.30
C ARG A 161 2.79 -19.40 1.03
N PRO A 162 3.22 -19.82 -0.17
CA PRO A 162 2.64 -19.30 -1.40
C PRO A 162 1.12 -19.51 -1.38
N ILE A 163 0.37 -18.61 -1.98
CA ILE A 163 -1.08 -18.74 -2.11
C ILE A 163 -1.50 -18.69 -3.57
N ARG A 164 -2.61 -19.34 -3.88
CA ARG A 164 -3.26 -19.24 -5.19
C ARG A 164 -4.77 -19.38 -5.02
N THR A 165 -5.46 -18.25 -4.94
CA THR A 165 -6.92 -18.20 -4.81
C THR A 165 -7.61 -18.24 -6.17
N PRO A 166 -8.92 -18.53 -6.24
CA PRO A 166 -9.69 -18.38 -7.47
C PRO A 166 -9.65 -16.96 -8.04
N SER A 167 -9.68 -15.91 -7.19
CA SER A 167 -9.58 -14.52 -7.63
C SER A 167 -8.25 -14.23 -8.34
N MET A 168 -7.14 -14.76 -7.82
CA MET A 168 -5.82 -14.63 -8.44
C MET A 168 -5.76 -15.29 -9.83
N ILE A 169 -6.44 -16.43 -10.01
CA ILE A 169 -6.50 -17.10 -11.32
C ILE A 169 -7.20 -16.21 -12.34
N GLU A 170 -8.30 -15.57 -11.94
CA GLU A 170 -8.99 -14.61 -12.81
C GLU A 170 -8.14 -13.37 -13.05
N ALA A 171 -7.52 -12.81 -12.01
CA ALA A 171 -6.68 -11.62 -12.11
C ALA A 171 -5.48 -11.85 -13.03
N GLU A 172 -4.81 -13.00 -12.95
CA GLU A 172 -3.74 -13.39 -13.87
C GLU A 172 -4.23 -13.43 -15.33
N ALA A 173 -5.39 -14.03 -15.57
CA ALA A 173 -5.96 -14.10 -16.92
C ALA A 173 -6.37 -12.72 -17.46
N ARG A 174 -6.93 -11.86 -16.60
CA ARG A 174 -7.23 -10.44 -16.89
C ARG A 174 -5.95 -9.68 -17.23
N GLY A 175 -4.88 -9.86 -16.45
CA GLY A 175 -3.57 -9.26 -16.68
C GLY A 175 -2.96 -9.68 -18.01
N ARG A 176 -3.11 -10.95 -18.41
CA ARG A 176 -2.65 -11.44 -19.72
C ARG A 176 -3.40 -10.76 -20.86
N ALA A 177 -4.72 -10.63 -20.75
CA ALA A 177 -5.54 -9.93 -21.75
C ALA A 177 -5.18 -8.45 -21.82
N PHE A 178 -5.05 -7.78 -20.67
CA PHE A 178 -4.60 -6.40 -20.57
C PHE A 178 -3.23 -6.19 -21.21
N GLY A 179 -2.25 -7.05 -20.92
CA GLY A 179 -0.92 -6.99 -21.52
C GLY A 179 -0.93 -7.14 -23.04
N ARG A 180 -1.82 -7.98 -23.61
CA ARG A 180 -2.00 -8.08 -25.06
C ARG A 180 -2.54 -6.78 -25.65
N VAL A 181 -3.56 -6.19 -25.01
CA VAL A 181 -4.05 -4.86 -25.41
C VAL A 181 -2.88 -3.90 -25.36
N MET A 182 -2.24 -3.66 -24.22
CA MET A 182 -1.15 -2.68 -24.12
C MET A 182 0.00 -2.90 -25.12
N ALA A 183 0.33 -4.15 -25.46
CA ALA A 183 1.34 -4.47 -26.49
C ALA A 183 0.92 -4.06 -27.91
N ALA A 184 -0.38 -4.06 -28.21
CA ALA A 184 -0.94 -3.63 -29.49
C ALA A 184 -1.17 -2.11 -29.57
N ALA A 185 -0.82 -1.35 -28.52
CA ALA A 185 -1.09 0.08 -28.49
C ALA A 185 -0.19 0.81 -29.50
N PRO A 186 -0.73 1.81 -30.24
CA PRO A 186 0.07 2.56 -31.22
C PRO A 186 1.17 3.39 -30.56
N GLU A 187 1.00 3.72 -29.28
CA GLU A 187 1.98 4.39 -28.44
C GLU A 187 2.05 3.67 -27.08
N PRO A 188 3.23 3.61 -26.42
CA PRO A 188 3.36 3.02 -25.10
C PRO A 188 2.45 3.68 -24.06
N VAL A 189 1.73 2.85 -23.30
CA VAL A 189 0.84 3.27 -22.22
C VAL A 189 1.45 2.87 -20.89
N LEU A 190 1.66 3.84 -19.98
CA LEU A 190 2.00 3.53 -18.60
C LEU A 190 0.74 3.07 -17.88
N ALA A 191 0.81 1.93 -17.19
CA ALA A 191 -0.31 1.42 -16.43
C ALA A 191 -0.07 1.51 -14.92
N ILE A 192 -1.13 1.75 -14.16
CA ILE A 192 -1.15 1.74 -12.70
C ILE A 192 -2.28 0.80 -12.27
N VAL A 193 -1.93 -0.38 -11.77
CA VAL A 193 -2.91 -1.35 -11.25
C VAL A 193 -3.07 -1.15 -9.74
N ASP A 194 -4.32 -0.93 -9.32
CA ASP A 194 -4.68 -0.58 -7.95
C ASP A 194 -5.93 -1.36 -7.50
N ILE A 195 -5.72 -2.68 -7.40
CA ILE A 195 -6.69 -3.67 -6.95
C ILE A 195 -6.17 -4.35 -5.66
N GLU A 196 -6.90 -5.33 -5.13
CA GLU A 196 -6.49 -6.03 -3.91
C GLU A 196 -5.11 -6.68 -4.08
N GLY A 197 -4.23 -6.57 -3.08
CA GLY A 197 -2.80 -6.93 -3.19
C GLY A 197 -2.49 -8.27 -3.87
N PRO A 198 -3.06 -9.42 -3.43
CA PRO A 198 -2.85 -10.71 -4.09
C PRO A 198 -3.24 -10.71 -5.57
N ASP A 199 -4.39 -10.11 -5.89
CA ASP A 199 -4.90 -10.01 -7.26
C ASP A 199 -4.06 -9.04 -8.10
N ALA A 200 -3.55 -7.95 -7.51
CA ALA A 200 -2.67 -6.98 -8.18
C ALA A 200 -1.36 -7.65 -8.61
N VAL A 201 -0.78 -8.50 -7.75
CA VAL A 201 0.38 -9.31 -8.08
C VAL A 201 0.07 -10.31 -9.19
N ALA A 202 -1.05 -11.04 -9.10
CA ALA A 202 -1.44 -12.01 -10.12
C ALA A 202 -1.71 -11.34 -11.48
N PHE A 203 -2.42 -10.21 -11.50
CA PHE A 203 -2.62 -9.37 -12.68
C PHE A 203 -1.29 -8.93 -13.29
N ALA A 204 -0.37 -8.43 -12.47
CA ALA A 204 0.95 -8.04 -12.93
C ALA A 204 1.73 -9.23 -13.51
N ALA A 205 1.62 -10.42 -12.93
CA ALA A 205 2.25 -11.64 -13.45
C ALA A 205 1.71 -12.00 -14.84
N GLY A 206 0.39 -11.91 -15.04
CA GLY A 206 -0.22 -12.12 -16.35
C GLY A 206 0.24 -11.11 -17.41
N ALA A 207 0.41 -9.85 -17.02
CA ALA A 207 0.87 -8.78 -17.92
C ALA A 207 2.40 -8.76 -18.12
N ALA A 208 3.16 -9.48 -17.29
CA ALA A 208 4.61 -9.37 -17.18
C ALA A 208 5.36 -9.71 -18.47
N GLU A 209 4.81 -10.51 -19.38
CA GLU A 209 5.46 -10.80 -20.68
C GLU A 209 5.50 -9.56 -21.59
N LYS A 210 4.57 -8.62 -21.41
CA LYS A 210 4.36 -7.46 -22.29
C LYS A 210 4.64 -6.11 -21.63
N MET A 211 4.58 -6.05 -20.31
CA MET A 211 4.80 -4.85 -19.51
C MET A 211 5.86 -5.10 -18.44
N ASP A 212 6.56 -4.06 -18.00
CA ASP A 212 7.59 -4.13 -16.95
C ASP A 212 6.97 -3.79 -15.57
N PRO A 213 6.71 -4.78 -14.69
CA PRO A 213 6.10 -4.54 -13.39
C PRO A 213 7.02 -3.74 -12.46
N VAL A 214 6.47 -2.74 -11.79
CA VAL A 214 7.15 -1.93 -10.77
C VAL A 214 6.31 -1.98 -9.49
N PHE A 215 6.73 -2.81 -8.55
CA PHE A 215 6.05 -2.93 -7.25
C PHE A 215 6.39 -1.75 -6.35
N VAL A 216 5.36 -1.18 -5.70
CA VAL A 216 5.50 -0.03 -4.81
C VAL A 216 5.01 -0.33 -3.39
N PHE A 217 5.18 -1.58 -2.94
CA PHE A 217 4.68 -2.06 -1.64
C PHE A 217 5.59 -1.62 -0.49
N ASP A 218 5.27 -0.47 0.12
CA ASP A 218 6.04 0.10 1.24
C ASP A 218 5.45 -0.23 2.61
N ASN A 219 5.15 -1.51 2.83
CA ASN A 219 4.62 -2.01 4.09
C ASN A 219 5.32 -3.27 4.56
N TRP A 220 5.05 -3.66 5.80
CA TRP A 220 5.57 -4.86 6.41
C TRP A 220 4.42 -5.75 6.93
N PRO A 221 4.55 -7.09 6.84
CA PRO A 221 3.57 -8.00 7.40
C PRO A 221 3.39 -7.81 8.90
N HIS A 222 2.13 -7.87 9.36
CA HIS A 222 1.74 -7.86 10.77
C HIS A 222 0.50 -8.73 10.97
N PRO A 223 0.38 -9.52 12.06
CA PRO A 223 -0.85 -10.28 12.34
C PRO A 223 -2.10 -9.41 12.39
N TYR A 224 -1.99 -8.24 13.04
CA TYR A 224 -3.07 -7.25 13.15
C TYR A 224 -3.00 -6.13 12.13
N GLY A 225 -2.16 -6.25 11.10
CA GLY A 225 -2.08 -5.27 10.02
C GLY A 225 -3.45 -5.06 9.38
N VAL A 226 -3.85 -3.79 9.24
CA VAL A 226 -5.05 -3.43 8.47
C VAL A 226 -4.87 -3.75 6.99
N VAL A 227 -3.64 -3.61 6.48
CA VAL A 227 -3.25 -4.16 5.17
C VAL A 227 -2.74 -5.58 5.38
N LYS A 228 -3.36 -6.55 4.71
CA LYS A 228 -2.98 -7.98 4.78
C LYS A 228 -1.74 -8.29 3.92
N ALA A 229 -0.64 -7.59 4.19
CA ALA A 229 0.58 -7.63 3.39
C ALA A 229 1.21 -9.02 3.26
N HIS A 230 0.98 -9.92 4.21
CA HIS A 230 1.42 -11.32 4.14
C HIS A 230 0.75 -12.09 2.99
N LEU A 231 -0.50 -11.76 2.63
CA LEU A 231 -1.19 -12.36 1.49
C LEU A 231 -0.60 -11.85 0.18
N THR A 232 -0.33 -10.55 0.08
CA THR A 232 0.35 -9.93 -1.06
C THR A 232 1.76 -10.53 -1.27
N LEU A 233 2.51 -10.71 -0.18
CA LEU A 233 3.81 -11.37 -0.19
C LEU A 233 3.70 -12.85 -0.62
N ALA A 234 2.72 -13.58 -0.10
CA ALA A 234 2.49 -14.97 -0.48
C ALA A 234 2.13 -15.14 -1.97
N ALA A 235 1.34 -14.21 -2.53
CA ALA A 235 1.05 -14.17 -3.95
C ALA A 235 2.31 -13.88 -4.78
N ALA A 236 3.17 -12.97 -4.30
CA ALA A 236 4.45 -12.67 -4.95
C ALA A 236 5.37 -13.88 -5.01
N VAL A 237 5.48 -14.65 -3.93
CA VAL A 237 6.26 -15.91 -3.93
C VAL A 237 5.68 -16.93 -4.91
N TYR A 238 4.34 -17.06 -4.99
CA TYR A 238 3.70 -17.96 -5.94
C TYR A 238 4.00 -17.60 -7.41
N HIS A 239 3.97 -16.31 -7.75
CA HIS A 239 4.20 -15.82 -9.11
C HIS A 239 5.67 -15.50 -9.42
N GLN A 240 6.58 -15.59 -8.46
CA GLN A 240 8.00 -15.27 -8.64
C GLN A 240 8.63 -15.94 -9.87
N PRO A 241 8.44 -17.26 -10.12
CA PRO A 241 9.01 -17.88 -11.32
C PRO A 241 8.48 -17.29 -12.63
N ALA A 242 7.21 -16.86 -12.66
CA ALA A 242 6.62 -16.22 -13.82
C ALA A 242 7.23 -14.84 -14.07
N PHE A 243 7.47 -14.05 -13.02
CA PHE A 243 8.16 -12.76 -13.15
C PHE A 243 9.60 -12.93 -13.65
N ALA A 244 10.35 -13.87 -13.07
CA ALA A 244 11.73 -14.15 -13.49
C ALA A 244 11.80 -14.57 -14.97
N ALA A 245 10.93 -15.49 -15.40
CA ALA A 245 10.86 -15.93 -16.79
C ALA A 245 10.45 -14.79 -17.74
N ALA A 246 9.42 -14.02 -17.36
CA ALA A 246 8.94 -12.90 -18.15
C ALA A 246 10.00 -11.80 -18.28
N LYS A 247 10.75 -11.50 -17.21
CA LYS A 247 11.83 -10.50 -17.22
C LYS A 247 12.92 -10.83 -18.25
N THR A 248 13.24 -12.10 -18.46
CA THR A 248 14.19 -12.55 -19.49
C THR A 248 13.61 -12.48 -20.92
N ALA A 249 12.31 -12.73 -21.08
CA ALA A 249 11.65 -12.78 -22.39
C ALA A 249 11.10 -11.43 -22.88
N ARG A 250 10.88 -10.48 -21.97
CA ARG A 250 10.24 -9.18 -22.23
C ARG A 250 11.12 -8.27 -23.08
N ALA A 251 10.47 -7.47 -23.93
CA ALA A 251 11.13 -6.40 -24.67
C ALA A 251 11.79 -5.38 -23.72
N VAL A 252 13.01 -4.94 -24.05
CA VAL A 252 13.81 -4.02 -23.23
C VAL A 252 13.08 -2.70 -22.92
N ASN A 253 12.26 -2.23 -23.85
CA ASN A 253 11.50 -0.99 -23.76
C ASN A 253 10.03 -1.20 -23.40
N ALA A 254 9.67 -2.35 -22.83
CA ALA A 254 8.29 -2.63 -22.43
C ALA A 254 7.73 -1.50 -21.54
N PRO A 255 6.45 -1.12 -21.74
CA PRO A 255 5.83 -0.07 -20.96
C PRO A 255 5.77 -0.46 -19.47
N PRO A 256 5.91 0.50 -18.55
CA PRO A 256 5.84 0.23 -17.12
C PRO A 256 4.42 -0.10 -16.67
N LEU A 257 4.32 -1.03 -15.72
CA LEU A 257 3.11 -1.36 -14.97
C LEU A 257 3.38 -1.18 -13.47
N PHE A 258 2.93 -0.07 -12.90
CA PHE A 258 3.04 0.16 -11.46
C PHE A 258 2.00 -0.66 -10.71
N VAL A 259 2.43 -1.44 -9.72
CA VAL A 259 1.60 -2.40 -8.99
C VAL A 259 1.39 -1.94 -7.55
N LEU A 260 0.15 -1.59 -7.23
CA LEU A 260 -0.27 -1.08 -5.94
C LEU A 260 -1.22 -2.06 -5.26
N ASP A 261 -1.15 -2.12 -3.93
CA ASP A 261 -2.12 -2.82 -3.09
C ASP A 261 -3.18 -1.81 -2.66
N ARG A 262 -4.41 -1.98 -3.15
CA ARG A 262 -5.55 -1.13 -2.78
C ARG A 262 -5.87 -1.21 -1.29
N GLY A 263 -5.47 -2.30 -0.61
CA GLY A 263 -5.59 -2.46 0.83
C GLY A 263 -4.91 -1.34 1.62
N ARG A 264 -3.94 -0.63 1.04
CA ARG A 264 -3.34 0.59 1.66
C ARG A 264 -4.37 1.67 2.01
N LEU A 265 -5.53 1.64 1.35
CA LEU A 265 -6.65 2.56 1.55
C LEU A 265 -7.66 2.08 2.59
N ALA A 266 -7.41 0.94 3.24
CA ALA A 266 -8.28 0.42 4.28
C ALA A 266 -8.52 1.47 5.37
N THR A 267 -9.76 1.52 5.85
CA THR A 267 -10.11 2.33 7.01
C THR A 267 -9.29 1.85 8.20
N TYR A 268 -8.62 2.78 8.86
CA TYR A 268 -7.92 2.53 10.10
C TYR A 268 -8.65 3.22 11.24
N THR A 269 -8.80 2.49 12.33
CA THR A 269 -9.24 3.02 13.61
C THR A 269 -8.22 2.62 14.65
N ASP A 270 -7.90 3.53 15.56
CA ASP A 270 -6.91 3.29 16.60
C ASP A 270 -7.46 2.32 17.68
N SER A 271 -7.41 1.02 17.37
CA SER A 271 -7.96 -0.09 18.15
C SER A 271 -6.86 -1.10 18.53
N PRO A 272 -6.92 -1.75 19.72
CA PRO A 272 -5.95 -2.77 20.13
C PRO A 272 -5.83 -3.99 19.20
N THR A 273 -6.81 -4.19 18.30
CA THR A 273 -6.83 -5.31 17.34
C THR A 273 -6.42 -4.88 15.93
N GLN A 274 -5.92 -3.66 15.76
CA GLN A 274 -5.47 -3.12 14.49
C GLN A 274 -4.07 -2.53 14.62
N PHE A 275 -3.28 -2.71 13.58
CA PHE A 275 -1.97 -2.12 13.42
C PHE A 275 -1.92 -1.36 12.09
N ASP A 276 -1.58 -0.07 12.15
CA ASP A 276 -1.51 0.76 10.94
C ASP A 276 -0.22 0.47 10.16
N ASN A 277 -0.27 -0.53 9.28
CA ASN A 277 0.77 -0.81 8.27
C ASN A 277 0.38 -0.30 6.88
N ARG A 278 -0.46 0.74 6.80
CA ARG A 278 -0.76 1.41 5.53
C ARG A 278 0.46 2.21 5.06
N TYR A 279 0.46 2.54 3.78
CA TYR A 279 1.55 3.27 3.14
C TYR A 279 1.03 4.16 2.02
N VAL A 280 1.85 5.13 1.61
CA VAL A 280 1.55 6.07 0.52
C VAL A 280 2.19 5.55 -0.77
N ALA A 281 1.43 5.51 -1.87
CA ALA A 281 1.97 5.04 -3.14
C ALA A 281 3.09 5.98 -3.66
N LYS A 282 4.23 5.40 -4.05
CA LYS A 282 5.37 6.11 -4.63
C LYS A 282 5.38 5.97 -6.15
N LEU A 283 4.83 6.95 -6.87
CA LEU A 283 4.83 6.99 -8.33
C LEU A 283 5.75 8.11 -8.86
N PRO A 284 6.22 8.00 -10.13
CA PRO A 284 6.94 9.10 -10.76
C PRO A 284 6.11 10.37 -10.85
N ALA A 285 6.78 11.51 -10.81
CA ALA A 285 6.17 12.78 -11.20
C ALA A 285 6.02 12.82 -12.73
N GLY A 286 5.06 13.60 -13.22
CA GLY A 286 4.75 13.70 -14.64
C GLY A 286 5.91 14.27 -15.44
N ASP A 287 6.65 15.25 -14.92
CA ASP A 287 7.84 15.81 -15.56
C ASP A 287 8.94 14.74 -15.74
N TRP A 288 9.11 13.88 -14.75
CA TRP A 288 10.00 12.73 -14.81
C TRP A 288 9.55 11.74 -15.91
N ILE A 289 8.24 11.43 -16.00
CA ILE A 289 7.70 10.58 -17.08
C ILE A 289 8.03 11.21 -18.44
N ARG A 290 7.83 12.53 -18.59
CA ARG A 290 8.15 13.23 -19.85
C ARG A 290 9.62 13.16 -20.21
N ALA A 291 10.50 13.21 -19.21
CA ALA A 291 11.94 13.17 -19.40
C ALA A 291 12.48 11.76 -19.68
N GLN A 292 12.11 10.78 -18.87
CA GLN A 292 12.70 9.43 -18.89
C GLN A 292 11.87 8.43 -19.71
N LEU A 293 10.58 8.67 -19.88
CA LEU A 293 9.64 7.84 -20.63
C LEU A 293 9.01 8.66 -21.76
N SER A 294 9.82 9.37 -22.55
CA SER A 294 9.35 10.37 -23.52
C SER A 294 8.34 9.86 -24.56
N ALA A 295 8.35 8.56 -24.87
CA ALA A 295 7.38 7.89 -25.74
C ALA A 295 6.01 7.67 -25.09
N VAL A 296 5.93 7.68 -23.76
CA VAL A 296 4.67 7.55 -23.01
C VAL A 296 3.91 8.88 -23.06
N LYS A 297 2.73 8.85 -23.69
CA LYS A 297 1.78 9.98 -23.71
C LYS A 297 0.52 9.70 -22.91
N ARG A 298 0.30 8.44 -22.53
CA ARG A 298 -0.95 7.92 -21.98
C ARG A 298 -0.68 7.19 -20.68
N VAL A 299 -1.55 7.42 -19.71
CA VAL A 299 -1.58 6.73 -18.41
C VAL A 299 -2.94 6.07 -18.26
N LEU A 300 -2.93 4.78 -17.92
CA LEU A 300 -4.14 4.00 -17.71
C LEU A 300 -4.18 3.46 -16.29
N TYR A 301 -5.15 3.95 -15.51
CA TYR A 301 -5.44 3.50 -14.15
C TYR A 301 -6.36 2.28 -14.18
N VAL A 302 -6.03 1.23 -13.44
CA VAL A 302 -6.80 -0.01 -13.36
C VAL A 302 -7.36 -0.19 -11.94
N PRO A 303 -8.55 0.36 -11.65
CA PRO A 303 -9.29 0.11 -10.41
C PRO A 303 -10.07 -1.22 -10.44
N PRO A 304 -10.54 -1.71 -9.29
CA PRO A 304 -11.45 -2.85 -9.22
C PRO A 304 -12.82 -2.50 -9.82
N SER A 305 -13.52 -3.51 -10.34
CA SER A 305 -14.88 -3.39 -10.85
C SER A 305 -15.88 -2.79 -9.85
N GLY A 306 -16.82 -1.99 -10.35
CA GLY A 306 -17.92 -1.43 -9.55
C GLY A 306 -17.50 -0.29 -8.61
N ALA A 307 -16.21 -0.12 -8.32
CA ALA A 307 -15.72 1.10 -7.70
C ALA A 307 -15.93 2.25 -8.69
N ASP A 308 -16.55 3.33 -8.24
CA ASP A 308 -16.16 4.63 -8.79
C ASP A 308 -14.64 4.70 -8.53
N PRO A 309 -13.78 4.98 -9.53
CA PRO A 309 -12.39 5.34 -9.29
C PRO A 309 -12.31 6.60 -8.42
N VAL A 310 -12.70 6.42 -7.16
CA VAL A 310 -12.45 7.30 -6.04
C VAL A 310 -10.96 7.18 -5.83
N GLU A 311 -10.26 8.09 -6.48
CA GLU A 311 -8.83 8.24 -6.30
C GLU A 311 -8.56 8.49 -4.83
N SER A 312 -7.63 7.72 -4.31
CA SER A 312 -7.13 7.94 -2.97
C SER A 312 -6.40 9.28 -2.87
N ALA A 313 -6.41 9.85 -1.67
CA ALA A 313 -5.77 11.13 -1.40
C ALA A 313 -4.28 11.17 -1.82
N ASP A 314 -3.60 10.03 -1.88
CA ASP A 314 -2.20 9.92 -2.36
C ASP A 314 -2.07 9.98 -3.88
N LEU A 315 -3.01 9.43 -4.65
CA LEU A 315 -2.94 9.41 -6.12
C LEU A 315 -3.49 10.66 -6.79
N ARG A 316 -4.44 11.35 -6.15
CA ARG A 316 -5.02 12.62 -6.65
C ARG A 316 -3.97 13.65 -7.09
N PRO A 317 -2.98 14.02 -6.24
CA PRO A 317 -1.93 14.98 -6.64
C PRO A 317 -1.10 14.50 -7.81
N ILE A 318 -0.86 13.19 -7.90
CA ILE A 318 -0.04 12.57 -8.95
C ILE A 318 -0.79 12.64 -10.29
N PHE A 319 -2.08 12.27 -10.32
CA PHE A 319 -2.87 12.35 -11.54
C PHE A 319 -3.13 13.79 -11.99
N ALA A 320 -3.29 14.73 -11.05
CA ALA A 320 -3.37 16.14 -11.37
C ALA A 320 -2.08 16.63 -12.03
N ASP A 321 -0.91 16.25 -11.51
CA ASP A 321 0.39 16.55 -12.11
C ASP A 321 0.55 15.89 -13.50
N TYR A 322 0.16 14.65 -13.68
CA TYR A 322 0.20 14.02 -15.02
C TYR A 322 -0.58 14.82 -16.06
N ARG A 323 -1.75 15.36 -15.68
CA ARG A 323 -2.54 16.23 -16.56
C ARG A 323 -1.86 17.57 -16.85
N THR A 324 -1.24 18.21 -15.86
CA THR A 324 -0.51 19.48 -16.10
C THR A 324 0.68 19.27 -17.04
N GLN A 325 1.27 18.08 -17.03
CA GLN A 325 2.35 17.66 -17.93
C GLN A 325 1.86 17.16 -19.30
N GLY A 326 0.55 17.23 -19.56
CA GLY A 326 -0.07 16.87 -20.84
C GLY A 326 -0.12 15.37 -21.12
N LEU A 327 -0.11 14.52 -20.09
CA LEU A 327 -0.40 13.09 -20.22
C LEU A 327 -1.92 12.88 -20.28
N ASP A 328 -2.38 12.00 -21.18
CA ASP A 328 -3.78 11.57 -21.23
C ASP A 328 -4.00 10.47 -20.18
N VAL A 329 -4.69 10.82 -19.10
CA VAL A 329 -4.95 9.92 -17.96
C VAL A 329 -6.38 9.41 -18.04
N ARG A 330 -6.55 8.09 -18.16
CA ARG A 330 -7.83 7.39 -18.26
C ARG A 330 -7.89 6.22 -17.28
N ALA A 331 -9.06 5.65 -17.07
CA ALA A 331 -9.21 4.42 -16.27
C ALA A 331 -9.90 3.30 -17.07
N VAL A 332 -9.54 2.05 -16.77
CA VAL A 332 -10.21 0.83 -17.24
C VAL A 332 -10.48 -0.09 -16.06
N ALA A 333 -11.72 -0.56 -15.89
CA ALA A 333 -12.00 -1.49 -14.80
C ALA A 333 -11.37 -2.85 -15.08
N ASP A 334 -10.76 -3.49 -14.08
CA ASP A 334 -10.11 -4.80 -14.22
C ASP A 334 -11.08 -5.88 -14.76
N ALA A 335 -12.33 -5.91 -14.27
CA ALA A 335 -13.36 -6.84 -14.72
C ALA A 335 -13.98 -6.48 -16.09
N SER A 336 -13.40 -5.51 -16.80
CA SER A 336 -13.68 -5.33 -18.23
C SER A 336 -13.01 -6.40 -19.08
N PHE A 337 -12.06 -7.13 -18.50
CA PHE A 337 -11.44 -8.30 -19.10
C PHE A 337 -12.13 -9.55 -18.53
N PHE A 338 -12.83 -10.30 -19.38
CA PHE A 338 -13.51 -11.53 -18.95
C PHE A 338 -13.48 -12.56 -20.07
N ARG A 339 -13.82 -13.81 -19.72
CA ARG A 339 -13.78 -14.95 -20.64
C ARG A 339 -14.62 -14.69 -21.88
N GLY A 340 -14.15 -15.20 -23.01
CA GLY A 340 -14.91 -15.27 -24.24
C GLY A 340 -16.21 -16.07 -24.06
N ALA A 341 -17.24 -15.70 -24.81
CA ALA A 341 -18.48 -16.49 -24.83
C ALA A 341 -18.24 -17.89 -25.45
N GLY A 342 -19.11 -18.85 -25.13
CA GLY A 342 -19.14 -20.14 -25.83
C GLY A 342 -18.08 -21.17 -25.41
N GLY A 343 -17.48 -21.03 -24.23
CA GLY A 343 -16.51 -21.98 -23.69
C GLY A 343 -15.05 -21.63 -24.00
N ASP A 344 -14.78 -20.45 -24.57
CA ASP A 344 -13.43 -19.93 -24.72
C ASP A 344 -12.86 -19.55 -23.34
N GLU A 345 -11.73 -20.17 -22.98
CA GLU A 345 -11.03 -19.88 -21.73
C GLU A 345 -10.18 -18.60 -21.81
N THR A 346 -10.05 -18.02 -22.99
CA THR A 346 -9.30 -16.79 -23.23
C THR A 346 -10.10 -15.59 -22.71
N TYR A 347 -9.42 -14.73 -21.96
CA TYR A 347 -9.98 -13.46 -21.51
C TYR A 347 -9.77 -12.41 -22.59
N TYR A 348 -10.78 -11.58 -22.83
CA TYR A 348 -10.71 -10.45 -23.75
C TYR A 348 -11.28 -9.21 -23.08
N PHE A 349 -10.84 -8.03 -23.52
CA PHE A 349 -11.58 -6.82 -23.21
C PHE A 349 -13.00 -6.93 -23.80
N GLY A 350 -14.02 -6.86 -22.95
CA GLY A 350 -15.42 -7.02 -23.32
C GLY A 350 -15.87 -8.44 -23.66
N GLY A 351 -15.03 -9.45 -23.44
CA GLY A 351 -15.38 -10.87 -23.62
C GLY A 351 -15.44 -11.34 -25.07
N SER A 352 -14.78 -10.64 -25.99
CA SER A 352 -14.66 -11.06 -27.40
C SER A 352 -13.42 -10.43 -28.05
N PRO A 353 -12.76 -11.09 -29.01
CA PRO A 353 -11.70 -10.49 -29.82
C PRO A 353 -12.12 -9.16 -30.48
N GLU A 354 -13.36 -9.09 -30.97
CA GLU A 354 -13.92 -7.93 -31.67
C GLU A 354 -13.93 -6.66 -30.80
N ARG A 355 -14.30 -6.80 -29.52
CA ARG A 355 -14.29 -5.72 -28.54
C ARG A 355 -12.87 -5.39 -28.07
N GLU A 356 -11.99 -6.39 -27.99
CA GLU A 356 -10.56 -6.17 -27.68
C GLU A 356 -9.90 -5.29 -28.75
N GLU A 357 -10.18 -5.53 -30.03
CA GLU A 357 -9.73 -4.67 -31.12
C GLU A 357 -10.33 -3.25 -31.05
N ALA A 358 -11.59 -3.14 -30.60
CA ALA A 358 -12.27 -1.86 -30.42
C ALA A 358 -11.79 -1.05 -29.20
N PHE A 359 -10.92 -1.61 -28.35
CA PHE A 359 -10.39 -0.95 -27.14
C PHE A 359 -9.93 0.48 -27.42
N TYR A 360 -9.06 0.67 -28.41
CA TYR A 360 -8.48 1.99 -28.71
C TYR A 360 -9.50 3.00 -29.20
N TRP A 361 -10.54 2.53 -29.88
CA TRP A 361 -11.63 3.39 -30.30
C TRP A 361 -12.41 3.91 -29.08
N HIS A 362 -12.66 3.04 -28.08
CA HIS A 362 -13.37 3.46 -26.86
C HIS A 362 -12.65 4.56 -26.07
N TYR A 363 -11.32 4.58 -26.11
CA TYR A 363 -10.50 5.60 -25.45
C TYR A 363 -10.09 6.77 -26.36
N GLY A 364 -10.50 6.77 -27.64
CA GLY A 364 -10.13 7.81 -28.60
C GLY A 364 -8.65 7.79 -29.00
N TRP A 365 -8.01 6.62 -28.88
CA TRP A 365 -6.58 6.40 -29.11
C TRP A 365 -6.26 5.76 -30.46
N GLY A 366 -7.27 5.18 -31.11
CA GLY A 366 -7.15 4.49 -32.40
C GLY A 366 -7.86 5.23 -33.54
N PRO A 367 -7.69 4.78 -34.79
CA PRO A 367 -8.40 5.36 -35.92
C PRO A 367 -9.92 5.17 -35.77
N ASN A 368 -10.71 6.12 -36.28
CA ASN A 368 -12.18 6.11 -36.24
C ASN A 368 -12.85 4.95 -37.02
N SER A 369 -12.08 3.97 -37.51
CA SER A 369 -12.50 2.98 -38.52
C SER A 369 -12.75 1.55 -37.99
N ALA A 370 -12.65 1.28 -36.69
CA ALA A 370 -12.97 -0.06 -36.16
C ALA A 370 -14.49 -0.28 -36.17
N LYS A 371 -14.98 -1.05 -37.17
CA LYS A 371 -16.39 -1.41 -37.38
C LYS A 371 -16.86 -2.63 -36.57
N SER A 372 -16.03 -3.18 -35.68
CA SER A 372 -16.43 -4.25 -34.77
C SER A 372 -17.22 -3.69 -33.57
N ASP A 373 -17.92 -4.55 -32.84
CA ASP A 373 -18.82 -4.19 -31.74
C ASP A 373 -18.24 -3.09 -30.82
N THR A 374 -18.77 -1.86 -30.96
CA THR A 374 -18.35 -0.67 -30.22
C THR A 374 -19.13 -0.50 -28.91
N THR A 375 -19.85 -1.53 -28.47
CA THR A 375 -20.52 -1.54 -27.18
C THR A 375 -19.47 -1.64 -26.08
N ASN A 376 -19.34 -0.58 -25.28
CA ASN A 376 -18.46 -0.58 -24.12
C ASN A 376 -18.95 -1.66 -23.13
N PRO A 377 -18.06 -2.46 -22.53
CA PRO A 377 -18.46 -3.41 -21.51
C PRO A 377 -19.13 -2.67 -20.34
N ALA A 378 -20.25 -3.19 -19.85
CA ALA A 378 -20.99 -2.57 -18.74
C ALA A 378 -20.11 -2.39 -17.49
N SER A 379 -19.21 -3.35 -17.24
CA SER A 379 -18.21 -3.28 -16.16
C SER A 379 -17.24 -2.09 -16.28
N ASN A 380 -17.08 -1.53 -17.49
CA ASN A 380 -16.16 -0.44 -17.78
C ASN A 380 -16.80 0.96 -17.81
N GLU A 381 -18.13 1.08 -17.72
CA GLU A 381 -18.81 2.37 -17.93
C GLU A 381 -18.32 3.46 -16.97
N ARG A 382 -18.22 3.14 -15.67
CA ARG A 382 -17.73 4.07 -14.66
C ARG A 382 -16.27 4.47 -14.90
N ALA A 383 -15.39 3.49 -15.09
CA ALA A 383 -13.97 3.72 -15.32
C ALA A 383 -13.71 4.56 -16.59
N LYS A 384 -14.45 4.29 -17.67
CA LYS A 384 -14.35 5.07 -18.92
C LYS A 384 -14.77 6.54 -18.74
N SER A 385 -15.82 6.78 -17.96
CA SER A 385 -16.36 8.12 -17.72
C SER A 385 -15.52 8.95 -16.75
N TRP A 386 -14.64 8.30 -15.99
CA TRP A 386 -13.82 8.96 -15.00
C TRP A 386 -12.81 9.90 -15.65
N THR A 387 -12.62 11.03 -14.98
CA THR A 387 -11.56 11.99 -15.31
C THR A 387 -10.85 12.37 -14.02
N PRO A 388 -9.51 12.50 -14.04
CA PRO A 388 -8.81 12.85 -12.83
C PRO A 388 -9.22 14.23 -12.31
N PRO A 389 -9.25 14.46 -10.99
CA PRO A 389 -9.65 15.73 -10.42
C PRO A 389 -8.69 16.84 -10.84
N LYS A 390 -9.25 18.03 -11.04
CA LYS A 390 -8.46 19.27 -11.06
C LYS A 390 -8.26 19.67 -9.60
N ILE A 391 -7.04 19.62 -9.08
CA ILE A 391 -6.81 20.03 -7.69
C ILE A 391 -6.96 21.54 -7.56
N VAL A 392 -7.79 21.96 -6.60
CA VAL A 392 -8.01 23.37 -6.25
C VAL A 392 -7.33 23.72 -4.91
N SER A 393 -6.96 22.74 -4.08
CA SER A 393 -6.18 22.91 -2.83
C SER A 393 -5.62 21.56 -2.33
N PRO A 394 -4.47 21.52 -1.64
CA PRO A 394 -3.95 20.30 -1.03
C PRO A 394 -4.86 19.85 0.13
N GLU A 395 -5.26 18.57 0.15
CA GLU A 395 -6.04 18.01 1.25
C GLU A 395 -5.15 17.64 2.45
N PRO A 396 -5.64 17.82 3.70
CA PRO A 396 -4.99 17.30 4.90
C PRO A 396 -5.35 15.81 5.08
N SER A 397 -4.50 14.87 5.48
CA SER A 397 -3.05 14.84 5.64
C SER A 397 -2.59 13.40 5.43
N LEU A 398 -1.85 13.12 4.35
CA LEU A 398 -1.10 11.86 4.21
C LEU A 398 -0.09 11.64 5.36
N ALA A 399 0.19 12.71 6.12
CA ALA A 399 1.13 12.75 7.24
C ALA A 399 0.82 11.76 8.39
N THR A 400 -0.41 11.21 8.46
CA THR A 400 -0.81 10.27 9.51
C THR A 400 -0.87 8.81 9.05
N ILE A 401 -0.59 8.51 7.79
CA ILE A 401 -0.60 7.14 7.26
C ILE A 401 0.67 6.42 7.72
N GLY A 402 0.53 5.18 8.21
CA GLY A 402 1.66 4.35 8.61
C GLY A 402 2.32 4.83 9.91
N LEU A 403 1.55 5.49 10.78
CA LEU A 403 1.96 5.84 12.14
C LEU A 403 1.26 4.95 13.15
N THR A 404 2.00 4.52 14.17
CA THR A 404 1.44 3.81 15.32
C THR A 404 1.88 4.49 16.62
N THR A 405 1.01 4.45 17.62
CA THR A 405 1.28 4.99 18.95
C THR A 405 1.97 3.93 19.79
N VAL A 406 3.09 4.30 20.39
CA VAL A 406 3.84 3.44 21.32
C VAL A 406 4.05 4.15 22.64
N ALA A 407 4.04 3.40 23.74
CA ALA A 407 4.46 3.92 25.04
C ALA A 407 5.99 3.78 25.15
N VAL A 408 6.67 4.87 25.50
CA VAL A 408 8.12 4.93 25.73
C VAL A 408 8.37 5.11 27.23
N GLY A 409 8.95 4.11 27.88
CA GLY A 409 9.35 4.20 29.30
C GLY A 409 10.49 5.20 29.48
N LEU A 410 10.28 6.26 30.28
CA LEU A 410 11.22 7.40 30.36
C LEU A 410 12.55 7.04 31.05
N ALA A 411 12.54 6.08 31.97
CA ALA A 411 13.74 5.65 32.70
C ALA A 411 14.58 4.59 31.97
N THR A 412 14.01 3.95 30.94
CA THR A 412 14.51 2.69 30.38
C THR A 412 14.57 2.68 28.86
N GLY A 413 13.88 3.62 28.20
CA GLY A 413 13.74 3.68 26.75
C GLY A 413 12.86 2.56 26.16
N TYR A 414 12.15 1.78 26.98
CA TYR A 414 11.30 0.68 26.51
C TYR A 414 10.23 1.18 25.56
N VAL A 415 10.08 0.55 24.41
CA VAL A 415 8.96 0.79 23.49
C VAL A 415 7.97 -0.36 23.66
N LEU A 416 6.83 -0.08 24.28
CA LEU A 416 5.74 -1.04 24.40
C LEU A 416 4.68 -0.73 23.35
N GLY A 417 4.33 -1.73 22.54
CA GLY A 417 3.14 -1.69 21.71
C GLY A 417 1.88 -1.64 22.59
N ARG A 418 0.82 -1.01 22.10
CA ARG A 418 -0.42 -0.74 22.85
C ARG A 418 -1.11 -2.02 23.41
N SER A 419 -0.85 -3.19 22.81
CA SER A 419 -1.34 -4.51 23.24
C SER A 419 -0.42 -5.24 24.23
N GLY A 420 0.84 -4.81 24.36
CA GLY A 420 1.79 -5.32 25.35
C GLY A 420 1.37 -4.82 26.72
N SER A 421 0.60 -5.65 27.43
CA SER A 421 -0.12 -5.30 28.65
C SER A 421 0.63 -4.35 29.61
N TRP A 422 0.04 -3.18 29.82
CA TRP A 422 0.23 -2.36 31.02
C TRP A 422 -0.15 -3.08 32.33
N ASN A 423 -0.80 -4.26 32.24
CA ASN A 423 -1.29 -5.03 33.37
C ASN A 423 -0.27 -6.03 33.96
N ARG A 424 1.03 -5.84 33.77
CA ARG A 424 2.02 -6.51 34.65
C ARG A 424 2.35 -5.61 35.83
N ALA A 425 1.36 -5.39 36.70
CA ALA A 425 1.69 -5.12 38.10
C ALA A 425 2.36 -6.39 38.65
N PRO A 426 3.53 -6.31 39.30
CA PRO A 426 4.07 -7.45 40.00
C PRO A 426 3.07 -7.79 41.11
N SER A 427 2.50 -9.00 41.07
CA SER A 427 1.88 -9.58 42.25
C SER A 427 2.99 -9.81 43.28
N GLY A 428 3.37 -8.73 43.98
CA GLY A 428 4.22 -8.78 45.15
C GLY A 428 3.48 -9.56 46.20
N GLY A 429 3.92 -10.81 46.41
CA GLY A 429 3.51 -11.60 47.55
C GLY A 429 3.87 -10.83 48.81
N TRP A 430 2.84 -10.42 49.56
CA TRP A 430 2.99 -10.12 50.98
C TRP A 430 2.71 -11.41 51.74
N GLY A 431 3.78 -12.16 51.96
CA GLY A 431 3.85 -13.11 53.06
C GLY A 431 4.41 -12.41 54.28
N GLY A 432 3.76 -12.60 55.43
CA GLY A 432 4.41 -12.49 56.73
C GLY A 432 3.62 -11.73 57.79
N GLY A 433 3.39 -12.42 58.92
CA GLY A 433 3.27 -11.80 60.24
C GLY A 433 1.89 -11.76 60.83
#